data_AF-A0A816H5J4-F1
#
_entry.id   AF-A0A816H5J4-F1
#
_cell.length_a   1.000
_cell.length_b   1.000
_cell.length_c   1.000
_cell.angle_alpha   90.00
_cell.angle_beta   90.00
_cell.angle_gamma   90.00
#
_symmetry.space_group_name_H-M   'P 1'
#
loop_
_entity.id
_entity.type
_entity.pdbx_description
1 polymer ?
#
loop_
_entity_poly.entity_id
_entity_poly.type
_entity_poly.pdbx_seq_one_letter_code
_entity_poly.pdbx_strand_id
1 'polypeptide(L)'
;MFSLGYYVAGNNSIEIEVLKQECAEWSVQIGCHTDVLSDITNRQRPAVIFLRRSLQPKRLQLCSSYGGLLFLRSPDASGCSITVSLNN
;
A
#
# COMPACT_ATOMS: atom_id res chain seq x y z
N MET A 1 -1.57 0.26 10.58
CA MET A 1 -1.85 0.09 9.12
C MET A 1 -3.29 0.47 8.90
N PHE A 2 -3.56 1.31 7.90
CA PHE A 2 -4.85 1.92 7.64
C PHE A 2 -5.25 1.64 6.19
N SER A 3 -6.47 1.16 5.97
CA SER A 3 -7.01 1.03 4.62
C SER A 3 -7.36 2.41 4.08
N LEU A 4 -6.99 2.68 2.82
CA LEU A 4 -7.39 3.91 2.12
C LEU A 4 -8.74 3.77 1.39
N GLY A 5 -9.37 2.59 1.44
CA GLY A 5 -10.64 2.35 0.74
C GLY A 5 -10.52 2.39 -0.79
N TYR A 6 -9.30 2.35 -1.32
CA TYR A 6 -9.02 2.43 -2.76
C TYR A 6 -8.51 1.10 -3.29
N TYR A 7 -9.06 0.64 -4.41
CA TYR A 7 -8.64 -0.59 -5.09
C TYR A 7 -7.93 -0.29 -6.40
N VAL A 8 -6.73 -0.85 -6.57
CA VAL A 8 -5.95 -0.75 -7.82
C VAL A 8 -6.13 -2.06 -8.58
N ALA A 9 -6.57 -1.98 -9.83
CA ALA A 9 -6.69 -3.18 -10.67
C ALA A 9 -5.32 -3.73 -11.10
N GLY A 10 -5.26 -5.02 -11.44
CA GLY A 10 -4.03 -5.66 -11.89
C GLY A 10 -3.44 -4.99 -13.14
N ASN A 11 -2.12 -4.79 -13.12
CA ASN A 11 -1.34 -4.11 -14.15
C ASN A 11 -1.67 -2.61 -14.36
N ASN A 12 -2.59 -2.04 -13.58
CA ASN A 12 -2.81 -0.61 -13.57
C ASN A 12 -1.84 0.07 -12.60
N SER A 13 -1.44 1.29 -12.97
CA SER A 13 -0.58 2.12 -12.14
C SER A 13 -1.43 3.16 -11.42
N ILE A 14 -1.15 3.35 -10.13
CA ILE A 14 -1.67 4.47 -9.34
C ILE A 14 -0.52 5.41 -9.00
N GLU A 15 -0.74 6.71 -9.12
CA GLU A 15 0.17 7.72 -8.61
C GLU A 15 -0.30 8.21 -7.23
N ILE A 16 0.64 8.29 -6.31
CA ILE A 16 0.43 8.73 -4.94
C ILE A 16 1.30 9.94 -4.70
N GLU A 17 0.67 11.06 -4.38
CA GLU A 17 1.35 12.32 -4.10
C GLU A 17 1.24 12.64 -2.62
N VAL A 18 2.38 12.87 -1.96
CA VAL A 18 2.41 13.31 -0.56
C VAL A 18 2.21 14.83 -0.51
N LEU A 19 1.08 15.27 0.05
CA LEU A 19 0.73 16.69 0.18
C LEU A 19 1.26 17.29 1.49
N LYS A 20 1.19 16.54 2.59
CA LYS A 20 1.68 16.93 3.92
C LYS A 20 2.17 15.71 4.68
N GLN A 21 3.27 15.83 5.41
CA GLN A 21 3.86 14.75 6.19
C GLN A 21 4.54 15.32 7.45
N GLU A 22 4.12 14.88 8.64
CA GLU A 22 4.66 15.35 9.92
C GLU A 22 5.77 14.45 10.50
N CYS A 23 5.95 13.23 9.96
CA CYS A 23 6.95 12.27 10.40
C CYS A 23 7.57 11.52 9.22
N ALA A 24 8.81 11.07 9.32
CA ALA A 24 9.44 10.20 8.31
C ALA A 24 8.84 8.78 8.33
N GLU A 25 9.30 7.92 7.41
CA GLU A 25 9.06 6.46 7.43
C GLU A 25 7.62 5.97 7.18
N TRP A 26 6.76 6.83 6.65
CA TRP A 26 5.50 6.36 6.07
C TRP A 26 5.77 5.39 4.92
N SER A 27 4.93 4.37 4.80
CA SER A 27 4.95 3.47 3.65
C SER A 27 3.54 3.21 3.16
N VAL A 28 3.46 2.94 1.87
CA VAL A 28 2.25 2.53 1.19
C VAL A 28 2.40 1.10 0.71
N GLN A 29 1.29 0.38 0.73
CA GLN A 29 1.22 -1.01 0.34
C GLN A 29 0.02 -1.23 -0.57
N ILE A 30 0.22 -1.79 -1.75
CA ILE A 30 -0.85 -2.43 -2.52
C ILE A 30 -0.85 -3.89 -2.08
N GLY A 31 -1.97 -4.38 -1.57
CA GLY A 31 -2.08 -5.80 -1.30
C GLY A 31 -3.51 -6.31 -1.27
N CYS A 32 -3.65 -7.60 -1.57
CA CYS A 32 -4.93 -8.27 -1.61
C CYS A 32 -4.97 -9.36 -0.52
N HIS A 33 -6.09 -9.37 0.20
CA HIS A 33 -6.58 -10.42 1.10
C HIS A 33 -5.97 -10.54 2.50
N THR A 34 -6.86 -10.71 3.47
CA THR A 34 -6.66 -10.99 4.89
C THR A 34 -6.20 -12.44 5.16
N ASP A 35 -5.77 -13.15 4.13
CA ASP A 35 -5.57 -14.59 4.21
C ASP A 35 -4.27 -14.92 4.94
N VAL A 36 -4.41 -15.61 6.07
CA VAL A 36 -3.30 -16.20 6.83
C VAL A 36 -2.80 -17.41 6.03
N LEU A 37 -1.80 -17.20 5.18
CA LEU A 37 -1.23 -18.24 4.30
C LEU A 37 -0.35 -19.25 5.04
N SER A 38 -0.21 -19.16 6.37
CA SER A 38 0.71 -19.98 7.16
C SER A 38 0.33 -21.46 7.26
N ASP A 39 -0.89 -21.85 6.86
CA ASP A 39 -1.41 -23.22 7.02
C ASP A 39 -2.05 -23.80 5.74
N ILE A 40 -1.68 -23.27 4.57
CA ILE A 40 -2.25 -23.71 3.29
C ILE A 40 -1.42 -24.84 2.68
N THR A 41 -2.00 -26.04 2.60
CA THR A 41 -1.47 -27.22 1.91
C THR A 41 -1.56 -27.15 0.38
N ASN A 42 -2.41 -26.27 -0.17
CA ASN A 42 -2.63 -26.17 -1.61
C ASN A 42 -2.59 -24.71 -2.09
N ARG A 43 -1.50 -24.33 -2.78
CA ARG A 43 -1.26 -22.95 -3.22
C ARG A 43 -2.10 -22.61 -4.46
N GLN A 44 -3.35 -22.20 -4.24
CA GLN A 44 -4.21 -21.70 -5.33
C GLN A 44 -3.93 -20.25 -5.73
N ARG A 45 -3.07 -19.54 -4.99
CA ARG A 45 -2.76 -18.12 -5.21
C ARG A 45 -1.26 -17.84 -5.00
N PRO A 46 -0.71 -16.77 -5.61
CA PRO A 46 0.68 -16.37 -5.41
C PRO A 46 1.03 -16.11 -3.94
N ALA A 47 2.23 -16.54 -3.52
CA ALA A 47 2.68 -16.48 -2.12
C ALA A 47 3.03 -15.07 -1.60
N VAL A 48 3.06 -14.06 -2.49
CA VAL A 48 3.36 -12.66 -2.14
C VAL A 48 2.36 -11.78 -2.86
N ILE A 49 1.31 -11.33 -2.17
CA ILE A 49 0.30 -10.41 -2.73
C ILE A 49 0.39 -9.02 -2.09
N PHE A 50 1.59 -8.58 -1.72
CA PHE A 50 1.75 -7.17 -1.36
C PHE A 50 3.03 -6.55 -1.91
N LEU A 51 2.88 -5.42 -2.58
CA LEU A 51 3.95 -4.52 -2.96
C LEU A 51 4.00 -3.39 -1.94
N ARG A 52 5.12 -3.27 -1.21
CA ARG A 52 5.35 -2.18 -0.25
C ARG A 52 6.43 -1.23 -0.77
N ARG A 53 6.18 0.07 -0.59
CA ARG A 53 7.14 1.14 -0.90
C ARG A 53 7.10 2.21 0.18
N SER A 54 8.26 2.77 0.49
CA SER A 54 8.35 3.94 1.35
C SER A 54 7.79 5.16 0.62
N LEU A 55 7.01 5.97 1.32
CA LEU A 55 6.58 7.28 0.84
C LEU A 55 7.72 8.26 1.08
N GLN A 56 8.41 8.61 0.02
CA GLN A 56 9.31 9.76 0.02
C GLN A 56 8.50 11.02 -0.27
N PRO A 57 8.92 12.20 0.24
CA PRO A 57 8.25 13.45 -0.07
C PRO A 57 8.39 13.72 -1.57
N LYS A 58 7.32 13.44 -2.34
CA LYS A 58 7.06 13.67 -3.78
C LYS A 58 5.94 12.72 -4.25
N ARG A 59 5.93 12.44 -5.57
CA ARG A 59 5.07 11.48 -6.25
C ARG A 59 5.73 10.10 -6.30
N LEU A 60 4.92 9.09 -6.07
CA LEU A 60 5.28 7.68 -6.15
C LEU A 60 4.28 6.98 -7.06
N GLN A 61 4.79 6.34 -8.12
CA GLN A 61 3.98 5.47 -8.95
C GLN A 61 4.06 4.03 -8.43
N LEU A 62 2.92 3.37 -8.29
CA LEU A 62 2.82 1.98 -7.89
C LEU A 62 2.02 1.18 -8.91
N CYS A 63 2.51 0.00 -9.26
CA CYS A 63 1.81 -0.96 -10.11
C CYS A 63 1.97 -2.35 -9.51
N SER A 64 0.88 -3.13 -9.47
CA SER A 64 0.86 -4.52 -9.02
C SER A 64 0.27 -5.38 -10.12
N SER A 65 0.91 -6.50 -10.45
CA SER A 65 0.40 -7.43 -11.46
C SER A 65 -0.95 -8.04 -11.09
N TYR A 66 -1.25 -8.13 -9.80
CA TYR A 66 -2.47 -8.74 -9.27
C TYR A 66 -3.51 -7.73 -8.78
N GLY A 67 -3.15 -6.44 -8.77
CA GLY A 67 -3.95 -5.40 -8.14
C GLY A 67 -3.97 -5.55 -6.61
N GLY A 68 -4.90 -4.85 -5.96
CA GLY A 68 -5.11 -4.95 -4.52
C GLY A 68 -5.68 -3.69 -3.89
N LEU A 69 -5.99 -3.80 -2.60
CA LEU A 69 -6.36 -2.65 -1.77
C LEU A 69 -5.11 -1.87 -1.37
N LEU A 70 -5.26 -0.55 -1.33
CA LEU A 70 -4.22 0.37 -0.92
C LEU A 70 -4.26 0.59 0.60
N PHE A 71 -3.10 0.46 1.25
CA PHE A 71 -2.93 0.68 2.68
C PHE A 71 -1.82 1.69 2.95
N LEU A 72 -2.01 2.54 3.96
CA LEU A 72 -0.95 3.33 4.58
C LEU A 72 -0.47 2.66 5.87
N ARG A 73 0.84 2.70 6.07
CA ARG A 73 1.46 2.27 7.32
C ARG A 73 2.13 3.48 7.95
N SER A 74 1.70 3.79 9.17
CA SER A 74 2.32 4.82 9.99
C SER A 74 3.70 4.38 10.50
N PRO A 75 4.59 5.34 10.76
CA PRO A 75 5.75 5.12 11.61
C PRO A 75 5.30 4.72 13.04
N ASP A 76 6.22 4.17 13.83
CA ASP A 76 5.95 3.74 15.21
C ASP A 76 5.83 4.93 16.20
N ALA A 77 6.04 6.17 15.72
CA ALA A 77 5.90 7.38 16.49
C ALA A 77 4.43 7.82 16.66
N SER A 78 4.06 8.20 17.87
CA SER A 78 2.73 8.73 18.21
C SER A 78 2.53 10.14 17.66
N GLY A 79 1.31 10.46 17.22
CA GLY A 79 0.95 11.82 16.77
C GLY A 79 1.34 12.14 15.32
N CYS A 80 1.81 11.16 14.55
CA CYS A 80 2.15 11.35 13.15
C CYS A 80 0.91 11.41 12.26
N SER A 81 0.85 12.41 11.37
CA SER A 81 -0.17 12.51 10.32
C SER A 81 0.47 12.59 8.93
N ILE A 82 -0.29 12.14 7.92
CA ILE A 82 0.05 12.27 6.52
C ILE A 82 -1.20 12.58 5.71
N THR A 83 -1.06 13.41 4.68
CA THR A 83 -2.09 13.71 3.69
C THR A 83 -1.55 13.31 2.32
N VAL A 84 -2.29 12.48 1.60
CA VAL A 84 -1.92 11.99 0.26
C VAL A 84 -3.05 12.23 -0.74
N SER A 85 -2.69 12.50 -1.99
CA SER A 85 -3.60 12.44 -3.14
C SER A 85 -3.41 11.13 -3.89
N LEU A 86 -4.49 10.57 -4.41
CA LEU A 86 -4.50 9.38 -5.26
C LEU A 86 -4.94 9.79 -6.66
N ASN A 87 -4.06 9.63 -7.65
CA ASN A 87 -4.31 9.99 -9.05
C ASN A 87 -4.22 8.71 -9.91
N ASN A 88 -5.25 8.43 -10.71
CA ASN A 88 -5.39 7.20 -11.51
C ASN A 88 -5.67 7.51 -12.98
#